data_AF-A0AA42S881-F1
#
_entry.id   AF-A0AA42S881-F1
#
_cell.length_a   1.000
_cell.length_b   1.000
_cell.length_c   1.000
_cell.angle_alpha   90.00
_cell.angle_beta   90.00
_cell.angle_gamma   90.00
#
_symmetry.space_group_name_H-M   'P 1'
#
loop_
_entity.id
_entity.type
_entity.pdbx_description
1 polymer ?
#
loop_
_entity_poly.entity_id
_entity_poly.type
_entity_poly.pdbx_seq_one_letter_code
_entity_poly.pdbx_strand_id
1 'polypeptide(L)'
;MTDIKPEKDPPTERVAPFHYDARGQQCFTWTLTDCKITDPVQLRIGPDLILPVIFIPGVMGSNLRSASPLPGKKTKPVWTLDYGMLGLPTHLLSQWVTKEAGFRQTSLHPERVEVDDQGAVPDVPLGMVQENGQLLPAARKAALRDRYLERGWGEVGQTSY
;
A
#
# COMPACT_ATOMS: atom_id res chain seq x y z
N MET A 1 -7.95 53.69 10.49
CA MET A 1 -8.66 52.40 10.60
C MET A 1 -8.24 51.56 9.41
N THR A 2 -7.25 50.68 9.59
CA THR A 2 -6.81 49.73 8.55
C THR A 2 -7.43 48.39 8.86
N ASP A 3 -8.29 47.93 7.94
CA ASP A 3 -8.90 46.60 7.91
C ASP A 3 -7.82 45.51 7.99
N ILE A 4 -7.83 44.74 9.07
CA ILE A 4 -7.10 43.47 9.15
C ILE A 4 -8.13 42.40 8.81
N LYS A 5 -8.15 42.01 7.54
CA LYS A 5 -8.89 40.85 7.05
C LYS A 5 -8.28 39.60 7.70
N PRO A 6 -9.05 38.75 8.41
CA PRO A 6 -8.51 37.51 8.96
C PRO A 6 -8.10 36.61 7.79
N GLU A 7 -6.81 36.28 7.75
CA GLU A 7 -6.23 35.34 6.80
C GLU A 7 -6.83 33.96 7.02
N LYS A 8 -7.23 33.36 5.91
CA LYS A 8 -8.11 32.22 5.80
C LYS A 8 -7.24 30.99 5.56
N ASP A 9 -7.24 30.06 6.50
CA ASP A 9 -7.21 28.59 6.31
C ASP A 9 -6.95 27.93 7.69
N PRO A 10 -7.54 26.75 8.00
CA PRO A 10 -7.21 26.05 9.24
C PRO A 10 -5.71 25.76 9.29
N PRO A 11 -5.05 25.92 10.45
CA PRO A 11 -3.62 25.70 10.55
C PRO A 11 -3.29 24.29 10.07
N THR A 12 -2.39 24.21 9.08
CA THR A 12 -1.79 22.95 8.64
C THR A 12 -1.27 22.23 9.88
N GLU A 13 -1.69 20.99 10.08
CA GLU A 13 -1.32 20.20 11.24
C GLU A 13 0.21 20.20 11.43
N ARG A 14 0.68 20.79 12.53
CA ARG A 14 2.12 20.91 12.79
C ARG A 14 2.62 19.65 13.46
N VAL A 15 3.26 18.79 12.67
CA VAL A 15 3.80 17.50 13.13
C VAL A 15 5.29 17.63 13.41
N ALA A 16 5.72 17.15 14.57
CA ALA A 16 7.13 17.12 14.94
C ALA A 16 7.92 16.11 14.07
N PRO A 17 9.06 16.50 13.47
CA PRO A 17 9.93 15.55 12.81
C PRO A 17 10.54 14.59 13.84
N PHE A 18 10.74 13.33 13.46
CA PHE A 18 11.37 12.32 14.30
C PHE A 18 12.43 11.54 13.52
N HIS A 19 13.33 10.91 14.26
CA HIS A 19 14.32 9.96 13.76
C HIS A 19 14.45 8.79 14.75
N TYR A 20 15.15 7.73 14.35
CA TYR A 20 15.46 6.62 15.24
C TYR A 20 16.91 6.74 15.74
N ASP A 21 17.13 6.52 17.03
CA ASP A 21 18.47 6.44 17.60
C ASP A 21 19.15 5.10 17.28
N ALA A 22 20.39 4.92 17.75
CA ALA A 22 21.15 3.68 17.54
C ALA A 22 20.50 2.43 18.18
N ARG A 23 19.48 2.60 19.03
CA ARG A 23 18.73 1.53 19.70
C ARG A 23 17.36 1.31 19.07
N GLY A 24 17.01 2.03 18.01
CA GLY A 24 15.71 1.95 17.35
C GLY A 24 14.59 2.68 18.10
N GLN A 25 14.91 3.55 19.06
CA GLN A 25 13.93 4.35 19.79
C GLN A 25 13.60 5.61 18.99
N GLN A 26 12.32 5.98 18.98
CA GLN A 26 11.87 7.18 18.28
C GLN A 26 12.24 8.45 19.07
N CYS A 27 13.06 9.30 18.47
CA CYS A 27 13.52 10.55 19.05
C CYS A 27 12.93 11.75 18.30
N PHE A 28 12.38 12.71 19.05
CA PHE A 28 11.89 13.98 18.53
C PHE A 28 12.89 15.07 18.85
N THR A 29 13.47 15.67 17.82
CA THR A 29 14.38 16.82 17.99
C THR A 29 13.55 18.09 18.00
N TRP A 30 13.63 18.87 19.08
CA TRP A 30 12.92 20.12 19.19
C TRP A 30 13.87 21.30 19.35
N THR A 31 13.70 22.33 18.52
CA THR A 31 14.29 23.65 18.73
C THR A 31 13.23 24.57 19.32
N LEU A 32 13.60 25.46 20.23
CA LEU A 32 12.65 26.42 20.82
C LEU A 32 11.92 27.20 19.72
N THR A 33 10.60 27.14 19.75
CA THR A 33 9.72 27.87 18.82
C THR A 33 9.51 29.29 19.33
N ASP A 34 9.34 30.27 18.42
CA ASP A 34 8.99 31.65 18.75
C ASP A 34 7.75 31.71 19.68
N CYS A 35 7.80 32.58 20.70
CA CYS A 35 6.73 32.73 21.70
C CYS A 35 5.39 33.20 21.13
N LYS A 36 5.36 33.73 19.90
CA LYS A 36 4.14 34.09 19.18
C LYS A 36 3.39 32.89 18.63
N ILE A 37 4.04 31.72 18.56
CA ILE A 37 3.50 30.52 17.94
C ILE A 37 3.00 29.57 19.04
N THR A 38 1.71 29.66 19.36
CA THR A 38 1.07 28.94 20.47
C THR A 38 0.24 27.74 20.03
N ASP A 39 0.27 27.37 18.74
CA ASP A 39 -0.49 26.24 18.23
C ASP A 39 0.07 24.89 18.73
N PRO A 40 -0.81 23.90 18.98
CA PRO A 40 -0.37 22.59 19.44
C PRO A 40 0.45 21.88 18.36
N VAL A 41 1.53 21.23 18.80
CA VAL A 41 2.35 20.37 17.95
C VAL A 41 1.99 18.93 18.22
N GLN A 42 1.81 18.15 17.16
CA GLN A 42 1.56 16.72 17.28
C GLN A 42 2.88 15.93 17.27
N LEU A 43 3.11 15.19 18.35
CA LEU A 43 4.15 14.17 18.46
C LEU A 43 3.53 12.83 18.08
N ARG A 44 3.81 12.35 16.88
CA ARG A 44 3.29 11.06 16.40
C ARG A 44 4.16 9.94 16.92
N ILE A 45 3.90 9.46 18.13
CA ILE A 45 4.62 8.37 18.77
C ILE A 45 4.19 7.05 18.13
N GLY A 46 5.15 6.31 17.56
CA GLY A 46 4.95 4.94 17.12
C GLY A 46 4.91 3.97 18.31
N PRO A 47 4.39 2.75 18.13
CA PRO A 47 4.39 1.75 19.20
C PRO A 47 5.83 1.39 19.64
N ASP A 48 6.07 1.33 20.95
CA ASP A 48 7.39 1.07 21.56
C ASP A 48 7.98 -0.31 21.18
N LEU A 49 7.13 -1.24 20.77
CA LEU A 49 7.48 -2.61 20.37
C LEU A 49 6.75 -2.95 19.07
N ILE A 50 7.52 -3.10 17.99
CA ILE A 50 7.03 -3.58 16.70
C ILE A 50 7.45 -5.04 16.55
N LEU A 51 6.49 -5.95 16.48
CA LEU A 51 6.73 -7.35 16.12
C LEU A 51 6.31 -7.56 14.65
N PRO A 52 7.26 -7.62 13.69
CA PRO A 52 6.92 -7.89 12.30
C PRO A 52 6.43 -9.33 12.15
N VAL A 53 5.24 -9.51 11.58
CA VAL A 53 4.71 -10.81 11.17
C VAL A 53 4.90 -10.94 9.67
N ILE A 54 5.72 -11.91 9.25
CA ILE A 54 5.96 -12.19 7.83
C ILE A 54 4.99 -13.28 7.39
N PHE A 55 4.15 -12.94 6.43
CA PHE A 55 3.23 -13.88 5.81
C PHE A 55 3.87 -14.48 4.56
N ILE A 56 3.90 -15.82 4.46
CA ILE A 56 4.41 -16.54 3.29
C ILE A 56 3.23 -17.27 2.65
N PRO A 57 2.85 -16.94 1.40
CA PRO A 57 1.73 -17.60 0.72
C PRO A 57 2.06 -19.05 0.33
N GLY A 58 1.01 -19.83 0.10
CA GLY A 58 1.11 -21.25 -0.28
C GLY A 58 1.21 -21.50 -1.78
N VAL A 59 0.87 -22.72 -2.18
CA VAL A 59 0.89 -23.18 -3.58
C VAL A 59 0.01 -22.28 -4.46
N MET A 60 0.63 -21.67 -5.49
CA MET A 60 -0.01 -20.72 -6.41
C MET A 60 -0.70 -19.51 -5.73
N GLY A 61 -0.25 -19.15 -4.52
CA GLY A 61 -0.83 -18.09 -3.72
C GLY A 61 -0.35 -16.68 -4.03
N SER A 62 0.73 -16.54 -4.81
CA SER A 62 1.28 -15.24 -5.22
C SER A 62 0.81 -14.84 -6.61
N ASN A 63 0.54 -13.55 -6.81
CA ASN A 63 0.30 -12.96 -8.11
C ASN A 63 1.62 -12.90 -8.90
N LEU A 64 1.57 -13.22 -10.19
CA LEU A 64 2.71 -13.24 -11.10
C LEU A 64 2.44 -12.37 -12.31
N ARG A 65 3.45 -11.61 -12.71
CA ARG A 65 3.49 -10.89 -13.98
C ARG A 65 4.68 -11.34 -14.81
N SER A 66 4.62 -11.06 -16.10
CA SER A 66 5.74 -11.29 -17.00
C SER A 66 6.90 -10.37 -16.60
N ALA A 67 8.07 -10.97 -16.40
CA ALA A 67 9.31 -10.23 -16.21
C ALA A 67 9.59 -9.42 -17.50
N SER A 68 9.81 -8.11 -17.38
CA SER A 68 10.06 -7.28 -18.57
C SER A 68 11.49 -7.50 -19.07
N PRO A 69 11.70 -8.12 -20.26
CA PRO A 69 13.05 -8.38 -20.73
C PRO A 69 13.64 -7.18 -21.48
N LEU A 70 12.85 -6.15 -21.78
CA LEU A 70 13.22 -5.06 -22.69
C LEU A 70 12.65 -3.71 -22.22
N PRO A 71 13.46 -2.64 -22.21
CA PRO A 71 12.98 -1.29 -21.88
C PRO A 71 11.86 -0.90 -22.86
N GLY A 72 10.68 -0.57 -22.32
CA GLY A 72 9.51 -0.12 -23.09
C GLY A 72 8.39 -1.16 -23.31
N LYS A 73 8.59 -2.44 -22.95
CA LYS A 73 7.47 -3.40 -22.89
C LYS A 73 6.78 -3.32 -21.53
N LYS A 74 5.47 -3.10 -21.55
CA LYS A 74 4.61 -3.17 -20.36
C LYS A 74 4.62 -4.61 -19.83
N THR A 75 4.90 -4.77 -18.55
CA THR A 75 4.66 -6.01 -17.82
C THR A 75 3.17 -6.35 -17.91
N LYS A 76 2.87 -7.63 -18.08
CA LYS A 76 1.50 -8.14 -18.17
C LYS A 76 1.23 -9.12 -17.04
N PRO A 77 0.05 -9.06 -16.39
CA PRO A 77 -0.34 -10.06 -15.41
C PRO A 77 -0.45 -11.43 -16.09
N VAL A 78 0.23 -12.41 -15.51
CA VAL A 78 0.24 -13.80 -15.98
C VAL A 78 -0.68 -14.64 -15.10
N TRP A 79 -0.53 -14.54 -13.79
CA TRP A 79 -1.34 -15.26 -12.81
C TRP A 79 -1.82 -14.27 -11.75
N THR A 80 -3.12 -14.01 -11.69
CA THR A 80 -3.70 -13.15 -10.64
C THR A 80 -4.93 -13.82 -10.07
N LEU A 81 -5.02 -13.86 -8.74
CA LEU A 81 -6.08 -14.53 -8.00
C LEU A 81 -6.96 -13.49 -7.30
N ASP A 82 -7.40 -12.50 -8.07
CA ASP A 82 -8.25 -11.40 -7.61
C ASP A 82 -9.72 -11.77 -7.67
N TYR A 83 -10.54 -11.14 -6.81
CA TYR A 83 -11.99 -11.27 -6.93
C TYR A 83 -12.47 -10.71 -8.28
N GLY A 84 -13.17 -11.55 -9.03
CA GLY A 84 -13.92 -11.15 -10.21
C GLY A 84 -15.41 -10.99 -9.90
N MET A 85 -16.26 -11.17 -10.92
CA MET A 85 -17.70 -11.05 -10.74
C MET A 85 -18.21 -12.12 -9.75
N LEU A 86 -19.10 -11.75 -8.83
CA LEU A 86 -19.68 -12.64 -7.81
C LEU A 86 -18.67 -13.25 -6.79
N GLY A 87 -17.48 -12.66 -6.64
CA GLY A 87 -16.48 -13.18 -5.69
C GLY A 87 -15.76 -14.45 -6.18
N LEU A 88 -15.90 -14.79 -7.46
CA LEU A 88 -15.12 -15.83 -8.13
C LEU A 88 -13.99 -15.19 -8.94
N PRO A 89 -12.82 -15.85 -9.12
CA PRO A 89 -11.72 -15.33 -9.92
C PRO A 89 -12.01 -15.45 -11.43
N THR A 90 -13.04 -14.73 -11.91
CA THR A 90 -13.52 -14.78 -13.30
C THR A 90 -12.45 -14.37 -14.31
N HIS A 91 -11.54 -13.48 -13.91
CA HIS A 91 -10.40 -13.08 -14.75
C HIS A 91 -9.45 -14.25 -14.99
N LEU A 92 -9.11 -15.02 -13.96
CA LEU A 92 -8.26 -16.21 -14.08
C LEU A 92 -8.93 -17.30 -14.94
N LEU A 93 -10.20 -17.58 -14.68
CA LEU A 93 -10.98 -18.56 -15.46
C LEU A 93 -11.05 -18.16 -16.94
N SER A 94 -11.38 -16.92 -17.25
CA SER A 94 -11.43 -16.46 -18.65
C SER A 94 -10.05 -16.41 -19.33
N GLN A 95 -9.00 -16.07 -18.57
CA GLN A 95 -7.64 -15.98 -19.08
C GLN A 95 -7.03 -17.32 -19.42
N TRP A 96 -7.39 -18.40 -18.71
CA TRP A 96 -6.70 -19.70 -18.84
C TRP A 96 -7.53 -20.81 -19.48
N VAL A 97 -8.87 -20.83 -19.31
CA VAL A 97 -9.72 -21.93 -19.82
C VAL A 97 -9.57 -22.12 -21.34
N THR A 98 -9.42 -21.03 -22.08
CA THR A 98 -9.33 -21.04 -23.55
C THR A 98 -7.90 -21.15 -24.10
N LYS A 99 -6.88 -21.17 -23.23
CA LYS A 99 -5.47 -21.17 -23.66
C LYS A 99 -4.94 -22.59 -23.84
N GLU A 100 -4.23 -22.80 -24.94
CA GLU A 100 -3.55 -24.06 -25.26
C GLU A 100 -2.38 -24.35 -24.32
N ALA A 101 -2.03 -25.63 -24.17
CA ALA A 101 -0.96 -26.09 -23.29
C ALA A 101 0.39 -25.41 -23.56
N GLY A 102 0.78 -25.24 -24.83
CA GLY A 102 2.04 -24.58 -25.21
C GLY A 102 2.10 -23.11 -24.77
N PHE A 103 0.97 -22.40 -24.84
CA PHE A 103 0.87 -21.02 -24.36
C PHE A 103 1.04 -20.95 -22.84
N ARG A 104 0.42 -21.88 -22.09
CA ARG A 104 0.54 -21.96 -20.62
C ARG A 104 1.97 -22.21 -20.20
N GLN A 105 2.63 -23.20 -20.81
CA GLN A 105 4.03 -23.53 -20.52
C GLN A 105 4.98 -22.36 -20.83
N THR A 106 4.72 -21.62 -21.91
CA THR A 106 5.56 -20.48 -22.30
C THR A 106 5.40 -19.30 -21.34
N SER A 107 4.17 -19.06 -20.88
CA SER A 107 3.83 -17.88 -20.07
C SER A 107 4.13 -18.07 -18.59
N LEU A 108 3.89 -19.27 -18.03
CA LEU A 108 4.14 -19.62 -16.63
C LEU A 108 5.55 -20.22 -16.42
N HIS A 109 6.52 -19.74 -17.20
CA HIS A 109 7.90 -20.20 -17.07
C HIS A 109 8.58 -19.48 -15.89
N PRO A 110 9.20 -20.20 -14.94
CA PRO A 110 9.72 -19.60 -13.70
C PRO A 110 10.75 -18.49 -13.94
N GLU A 111 11.59 -18.62 -14.96
CA GLU A 111 12.60 -17.60 -15.32
C GLU A 111 12.02 -16.36 -16.04
N ARG A 112 10.74 -16.37 -16.41
CA ARG A 112 10.10 -15.32 -17.21
C ARG A 112 8.97 -14.61 -16.48
N VAL A 113 8.75 -14.98 -15.22
CA VAL A 113 7.74 -14.40 -14.35
C VAL A 113 8.40 -13.83 -13.11
N GLU A 114 7.79 -12.80 -12.57
CA GLU A 114 8.16 -12.19 -11.31
C GLU A 114 6.88 -11.96 -10.48
N VAL A 115 7.05 -11.72 -9.18
CA VAL A 115 5.94 -11.39 -8.30
C VAL A 115 5.31 -10.06 -8.76
N ASP A 116 3.98 -10.06 -8.87
CA ASP A 116 3.23 -8.84 -9.17
C ASP A 116 2.73 -8.21 -7.88
N ASP A 117 3.28 -7.06 -7.53
CA ASP A 117 2.96 -6.29 -6.33
C ASP A 117 1.69 -5.43 -6.48
N GLN A 118 1.05 -5.44 -7.66
CA GLN A 118 -0.07 -4.56 -8.01
C GLN A 118 -1.45 -5.25 -7.98
N GLY A 119 -1.55 -6.42 -7.35
CA GLY A 119 -2.80 -7.17 -7.20
C GLY A 119 -3.88 -6.44 -6.39
N ALA A 120 -5.08 -7.02 -6.35
CA ALA A 120 -6.19 -6.43 -5.64
C ALA A 120 -6.00 -6.52 -4.11
N VAL A 121 -6.29 -5.42 -3.41
CA VAL A 121 -6.20 -5.33 -1.95
C VAL A 121 -7.54 -4.92 -1.35
N PRO A 122 -7.77 -5.13 -0.04
CA PRO A 122 -9.01 -4.72 0.61
C PRO A 122 -9.27 -3.21 0.48
N ASP A 123 -10.54 -2.87 0.22
CA ASP A 123 -11.01 -1.49 0.14
C ASP A 123 -11.46 -0.94 1.51
N VAL A 124 -11.40 -1.75 2.55
CA VAL A 124 -11.81 -1.44 3.93
C VAL A 124 -10.66 -1.72 4.89
N PRO A 125 -10.53 -0.95 5.98
CA PRO A 125 -9.48 -1.18 6.96
C PRO A 125 -9.70 -2.53 7.68
N LEU A 126 -8.69 -3.39 7.64
CA LEU A 126 -8.67 -4.70 8.28
C LEU A 126 -7.42 -4.86 9.17
N GLY A 127 -7.59 -5.56 10.29
CA GLY A 127 -6.53 -5.82 11.25
C GLY A 127 -5.97 -4.54 11.86
N MET A 128 -4.65 -4.34 11.70
CA MET A 128 -3.93 -3.17 12.24
C MET A 128 -3.78 -2.02 11.24
N VAL A 129 -4.33 -2.14 10.02
CA VAL A 129 -4.29 -1.07 9.03
C VAL A 129 -5.36 -0.04 9.37
N GLN A 130 -4.93 1.17 9.70
CA GLN A 130 -5.81 2.27 10.07
C GLN A 130 -6.03 3.22 8.89
N GLU A 131 -7.28 3.65 8.71
CA GLU A 131 -7.62 4.71 7.76
C GLU A 131 -7.44 6.09 8.40
N ASN A 132 -7.06 7.09 7.59
CA ASN A 132 -7.09 8.48 8.05
C ASN A 132 -8.48 9.07 7.80
N GLY A 133 -9.29 9.17 8.87
CA GLY A 133 -10.64 9.71 8.84
C GLY A 133 -10.75 11.18 8.43
N GLN A 134 -9.64 11.94 8.44
CA GLN A 134 -9.60 13.35 8.03
C GLN A 134 -9.53 13.53 6.50
N LEU A 135 -9.16 12.48 5.76
CA LEU A 135 -9.08 12.54 4.31
C LEU A 135 -10.46 12.43 3.66
N LEU A 136 -10.62 13.10 2.51
CA LEU A 136 -11.75 12.93 1.61
C LEU A 136 -11.91 11.46 1.21
N PRO A 137 -13.13 10.96 0.93
CA PRO A 137 -13.37 9.53 0.69
C PRO A 137 -12.47 8.89 -0.38
N ALA A 138 -12.26 9.58 -1.52
CA ALA A 138 -11.40 9.08 -2.59
C ALA A 138 -9.92 9.02 -2.20
N ALA A 139 -9.42 10.08 -1.53
CA ALA A 139 -8.04 10.14 -1.04
C ALA A 139 -7.79 9.14 0.09
N ARG A 140 -8.81 8.88 0.93
CA ARG A 140 -8.77 7.87 1.98
C ARG A 140 -8.61 6.47 1.39
N LYS A 141 -9.40 6.13 0.37
CA LYS A 141 -9.30 4.84 -0.32
C LYS A 141 -7.93 4.64 -0.98
N ALA A 142 -7.42 5.68 -1.63
CA ALA A 142 -6.07 5.64 -2.23
C ALA A 142 -4.98 5.44 -1.17
N ALA A 143 -5.00 6.23 -0.09
CA ALA A 143 -4.05 6.08 1.00
C ALA A 143 -4.13 4.70 1.68
N LEU A 144 -5.33 4.15 1.86
CA LEU A 144 -5.52 2.82 2.41
C LEU A 144 -4.92 1.75 1.48
N ARG A 145 -5.17 1.85 0.18
CA ARG A 145 -4.56 0.98 -0.83
C ARG A 145 -3.04 1.03 -0.75
N ASP A 146 -2.46 2.23 -0.72
CA ASP A 146 -1.00 2.41 -0.64
C ASP A 146 -0.43 1.72 0.61
N ARG A 147 -1.12 1.80 1.76
CA ARG A 147 -0.71 1.10 3.01
C ARG A 147 -0.71 -0.42 2.90
N TYR A 148 -1.60 -1.00 2.10
CA TYR A 148 -1.63 -2.43 1.83
C TYR A 148 -0.50 -2.84 0.87
N LEU A 149 -0.28 -2.04 -0.19
CA LEU A 149 0.79 -2.27 -1.15
C LEU A 149 2.18 -2.14 -0.51
N GLU A 150 2.39 -1.16 0.37
CA GLU A 150 3.61 -1.01 1.19
C GLU A 150 3.93 -2.27 2.02
N ARG A 151 2.92 -3.09 2.35
CA ARG A 151 3.07 -4.32 3.11
C ARG A 151 3.11 -5.58 2.24
N GLY A 152 3.13 -5.44 0.92
CA GLY A 152 3.14 -6.57 -0.02
C GLY A 152 1.80 -7.31 -0.13
N TRP A 153 0.68 -6.74 0.34
CA TRP A 153 -0.62 -7.43 0.23
C TRP A 153 -1.10 -7.56 -1.22
N GLY A 154 -0.59 -6.72 -2.14
CA GLY A 154 -0.85 -6.86 -3.57
C GLY A 154 -0.12 -8.05 -4.21
N GLU A 155 0.87 -8.64 -3.54
CA GLU A 155 1.65 -9.78 -4.05
C GLU A 155 0.91 -11.10 -3.94
N VAL A 156 -0.15 -11.17 -3.13
CA VAL A 156 -0.89 -12.39 -2.82
C VAL A 156 -2.29 -12.38 -3.43
N GLY A 157 -2.83 -13.58 -3.62
CA GLY A 157 -4.17 -13.76 -4.16
C GLY A 157 -5.26 -13.32 -3.20
N GLN A 158 -5.98 -12.25 -3.55
CA GLN A 158 -7.06 -11.67 -2.77
C GLN A 158 -8.17 -12.67 -2.40
N THR A 159 -8.44 -13.68 -3.25
CA THR A 159 -9.51 -14.65 -2.94
C THR A 159 -9.18 -15.57 -1.76
N SER A 160 -7.90 -15.66 -1.38
CA SER A 160 -7.42 -16.62 -0.38
C SER A 160 -6.77 -15.95 0.83
N TYR A 161 -6.23 -14.74 0.68
CA TYR A 161 -5.48 -14.00 1.69
C TYR A 161 -5.93 -12.54 1.71
#